data_AF-A0A967BCV3-F1
#
_entry.id   AF-A0A967BCV3-F1
#
_cell.length_a   1.000
_cell.length_b   1.000
_cell.length_c   1.000
_cell.angle_alpha   90.00
_cell.angle_beta   90.00
_cell.angle_gamma   90.00
#
_symmetry.space_group_name_H-M   'P 1'
#
loop_
_entity.id
_entity.type
_entity.pdbx_description
1 polymer ?
#
loop_
_entity_poly.entity_id
_entity_poly.type
_entity_poly.pdbx_seq_one_letter_code
_entity_poly.pdbx_strand_id
1 'polypeptide(L)'
;MFRHLLHVCAVTLAMASAVTAQQDRRQITGQLTYVPKIALPDGAKVTVGAEGAFQTEFDLQKFQTEGAQVPLDFQLTVPKGLSGSVSAIIRVKDAPWWIAQDIPFAAGEAPVDLGMIKLKRITPMAFATRFKCGGAEVLFGVLDNTATLRVNGQDFEMIPAISASGARYVSTTDDDTEFWSKGDRAMITVAGEKLPDCAMVDDNAAPYRAGGNEPGWHVIIGPSDVEVVADYGTLTRRAPRPDVQVIPGGYVFDMSGIDARLTVKDTLCRDDATGMPHPHRATLEVDGRALRGCGGDPASLLTGGEWQIEDVAGHGILDDSNITLQFGDNGRVSGSTGCNRYMGSFDLTGEGLNLGKMAGTMMACPDALMTQERRVLEALEQVRRFNFNENGALVLIGGPEDKPLLTARRP
;
A
#
# COMPACT_ATOMS: atom_id res chain seq x y z
N MET A 1 64.23 38.65 17.82
CA MET A 1 63.83 37.35 18.40
C MET A 1 62.47 37.54 19.05
N PHE A 2 61.39 37.08 18.41
CA PHE A 2 60.07 36.73 18.98
C PHE A 2 59.04 36.76 17.85
N ARG A 3 58.58 35.57 17.42
CA ARG A 3 57.18 35.25 17.09
C ARG A 3 57.10 33.82 16.56
N HIS A 4 56.95 32.88 17.49
CA HIS A 4 56.18 31.66 17.26
C HIS A 4 54.69 31.99 17.43
N LEU A 5 53.84 31.53 16.52
CA LEU A 5 52.61 30.76 16.76
C LEU A 5 51.68 30.82 15.54
N LEU A 6 50.82 29.79 15.45
CA LEU A 6 49.72 29.52 14.51
C LEU A 6 50.11 28.83 13.20
N HIS A 7 49.99 27.50 13.20
CA HIS A 7 49.39 26.70 12.11
C HIS A 7 49.01 25.32 12.67
N VAL A 8 47.90 25.24 13.42
CA VAL A 8 47.15 23.98 13.64
C VAL A 8 45.67 24.35 13.79
N CYS A 9 44.87 24.13 12.75
CA CYS A 9 43.46 23.72 12.80
C CYS A 9 42.83 23.89 11.42
N ALA A 10 42.86 22.84 10.60
CA ALA A 10 42.05 22.75 9.39
C ALA A 10 41.78 21.29 9.02
N VAL A 11 41.36 20.45 9.98
CA VAL A 11 40.87 19.09 9.69
C VAL A 11 39.80 18.69 10.71
N THR A 12 38.64 19.38 10.76
CA THR A 12 37.51 18.97 11.62
C THR A 12 36.12 19.33 11.09
N LEU A 13 35.92 19.62 9.80
CA LEU A 13 34.57 19.92 9.27
C LEU A 13 33.86 18.76 8.56
N ALA A 14 34.55 17.69 8.14
CA ALA A 14 33.92 16.60 7.38
C ALA A 14 33.27 15.50 8.24
N MET A 15 33.63 15.38 9.53
CA MET A 15 33.09 14.32 10.40
C MET A 15 31.71 14.65 10.99
N ALA A 16 31.32 15.92 11.09
CA ALA A 16 30.04 16.30 11.70
C ALA A 16 28.84 15.84 10.87
N SER A 17 28.92 15.92 9.53
CA SER A 17 27.82 15.60 8.61
C SER A 17 27.51 14.10 8.53
N ALA A 18 28.53 13.24 8.65
CA ALA A 18 28.35 11.78 8.61
C ALA A 18 27.75 11.23 9.91
N VAL A 19 28.06 11.85 11.06
CA VAL A 19 27.51 11.45 12.36
C VAL A 19 26.02 11.81 12.47
N THR A 20 25.60 12.97 11.95
CA THR A 20 24.17 13.35 11.89
C THR A 20 23.36 12.45 10.96
N ALA A 21 23.90 12.04 9.81
CA ALA A 21 23.21 11.16 8.87
C ALA A 21 22.92 9.75 9.43
N GLN A 22 23.76 9.25 10.35
CA GLN A 22 23.56 7.97 11.04
C GLN A 22 22.52 8.07 12.17
N GLN A 23 22.35 9.26 12.78
CA GLN A 23 21.41 9.48 13.89
C GLN A 23 19.94 9.56 13.43
N ASP A 24 19.70 9.92 12.17
CA ASP A 24 18.38 10.04 11.56
C ASP A 24 17.89 8.73 10.90
N ARG A 25 18.50 7.59 11.23
CA ARG A 25 18.15 6.27 10.70
C ARG A 25 17.66 5.33 11.81
N ARG A 26 16.79 4.38 11.47
CA ARG A 26 16.34 3.28 12.32
C ARG A 26 16.40 1.95 11.56
N GLN A 27 16.34 0.86 12.31
CA GLN A 27 16.40 -0.49 11.75
C GLN A 27 15.00 -1.06 11.55
N ILE A 28 14.81 -1.74 10.42
CA ILE A 28 13.66 -2.61 10.15
C ILE A 28 14.20 -4.03 10.00
N THR A 29 13.73 -4.94 10.84
CA THR A 29 14.15 -6.35 10.83
C THR A 29 12.97 -7.27 10.55
N GLY A 30 13.27 -8.53 10.24
CA GLY A 30 12.25 -9.57 10.15
C GLY A 30 12.83 -10.85 9.59
N GLN A 31 11.94 -11.82 9.35
CA GLN A 31 12.28 -13.16 8.89
C GLN A 31 11.42 -13.55 7.69
N LEU A 32 12.05 -13.96 6.59
CA LEU A 32 11.34 -14.47 5.41
C LEU A 32 11.05 -15.96 5.57
N THR A 33 9.79 -16.36 5.39
CA THR A 33 9.35 -17.76 5.48
C THR A 33 8.36 -18.13 4.38
N TYR A 34 8.08 -19.41 4.18
CA TYR A 34 7.00 -19.89 3.32
C TYR A 34 6.44 -21.22 3.84
N VAL A 35 5.20 -21.56 3.43
CA VAL A 35 4.46 -22.71 3.98
C VAL A 35 4.90 -24.07 3.41
N PRO A 36 5.15 -24.23 2.10
CA PRO A 36 5.48 -25.55 1.56
C PRO A 36 6.79 -26.11 2.14
N LYS A 37 6.82 -27.41 2.47
CA LYS A 37 8.01 -28.12 2.94
C LYS A 37 8.98 -28.42 1.78
N ILE A 38 9.42 -27.38 1.10
CA ILE A 38 10.33 -27.44 -0.05
C ILE A 38 11.62 -26.76 0.38
N ALA A 39 12.77 -27.42 0.18
CA ALA A 39 14.06 -26.80 0.43
C ALA A 39 14.36 -25.71 -0.62
N LEU A 40 14.93 -24.60 -0.19
CA LEU A 40 15.55 -23.63 -1.09
C LEU A 40 16.71 -24.30 -1.82
N PRO A 41 16.72 -24.28 -3.16
CA PRO A 41 17.85 -24.76 -3.93
C PRO A 41 19.13 -23.97 -3.62
N ASP A 42 20.29 -24.63 -3.75
CA ASP A 42 21.59 -23.98 -3.60
C ASP A 42 21.73 -22.79 -4.55
N GLY A 43 22.37 -21.72 -4.07
CA GLY A 43 22.57 -20.49 -4.84
C GLY A 43 21.30 -19.65 -5.01
N ALA A 44 20.25 -19.89 -4.20
CA ALA A 44 19.11 -18.98 -4.13
C ALA A 44 19.59 -17.57 -3.72
N LYS A 45 19.16 -16.56 -4.47
CA LYS A 45 19.48 -15.15 -4.25
C LYS A 45 18.27 -14.47 -3.64
N VAL A 46 18.47 -13.80 -2.52
CA VAL A 46 17.45 -13.02 -1.83
C VAL A 46 17.68 -11.54 -2.10
N THR A 47 16.61 -10.80 -2.36
CA THR A 47 16.61 -9.35 -2.39
C THR A 47 15.48 -8.87 -1.50
N VAL A 48 15.79 -8.01 -0.55
CA VAL A 48 14.83 -7.38 0.36
C VAL A 48 15.04 -5.87 0.26
N GLY A 49 14.00 -5.12 -0.08
CA GLY A 49 14.06 -3.67 -0.22
C GLY A 49 13.03 -2.99 0.68
N ALA A 50 13.40 -1.84 1.23
CA ALA A 50 12.49 -0.91 1.88
C ALA A 50 12.25 0.29 0.98
N GLU A 51 11.00 0.62 0.74
CA GLU A 51 10.57 1.74 -0.10
C GLU A 51 9.61 2.65 0.69
N GLY A 52 9.76 3.95 0.53
CA GLY A 52 8.85 4.96 1.06
C GLY A 52 7.82 5.44 0.05
N ALA A 53 7.13 6.53 0.39
CA ALA A 53 6.29 7.22 -0.56
C ALA A 53 7.09 7.65 -1.80
N PHE A 54 6.38 7.85 -2.92
CA PHE A 54 6.95 8.30 -4.20
C PHE A 54 7.99 7.36 -4.81
N GLN A 55 7.94 6.07 -4.44
CA GLN A 55 8.92 5.05 -4.85
C GLN A 55 10.36 5.37 -4.42
N THR A 56 10.49 6.00 -3.24
CA THR A 56 11.79 6.35 -2.69
C THR A 56 12.45 5.12 -2.08
N GLU A 57 13.47 4.57 -2.72
CA GLU A 57 14.26 3.47 -2.14
C GLU A 57 15.01 3.96 -0.89
N PHE A 58 14.76 3.33 0.25
CA PHE A 58 15.44 3.65 1.51
C PHE A 58 16.69 2.80 1.74
N ASP A 59 16.58 1.51 1.47
CA ASP A 59 17.65 0.53 1.60
C ASP A 59 17.32 -0.73 0.79
N LEU A 60 18.35 -1.47 0.37
CA LEU A 60 18.24 -2.68 -0.43
C LEU A 60 19.31 -3.70 -0.01
N GLN A 61 18.86 -4.77 0.63
CA GLN A 61 19.71 -5.89 1.02
C GLN A 61 19.68 -6.99 -0.05
N LYS A 62 20.85 -7.46 -0.46
CA LYS A 62 21.02 -8.60 -1.39
C LYS A 62 21.99 -9.61 -0.80
N PHE A 63 21.60 -10.88 -0.75
CA PHE A 63 22.46 -11.96 -0.25
C PHE A 63 22.14 -13.29 -0.94
N GLN A 64 23.09 -14.23 -0.89
CA GLN A 64 22.87 -15.62 -1.29
C GLN A 64 22.57 -16.44 -0.05
N THR A 65 21.75 -17.49 -0.17
CA THR A 65 21.41 -18.33 0.98
C THR A 65 22.56 -19.21 1.44
N GLU A 66 23.50 -19.56 0.57
CA GLU A 66 24.63 -20.45 0.88
C GLU A 66 24.19 -21.77 1.56
N GLY A 67 23.03 -22.30 1.16
CA GLY A 67 22.42 -23.51 1.72
C GLY A 67 21.49 -23.27 2.92
N ALA A 68 21.48 -22.06 3.48
CA ALA A 68 20.52 -21.66 4.51
C ALA A 68 19.07 -21.81 4.02
N GLN A 69 18.22 -22.27 4.93
CA GLN A 69 16.81 -22.50 4.68
C GLN A 69 15.98 -21.47 5.44
N VAL A 70 14.72 -21.30 5.05
CA VAL A 70 13.80 -20.43 5.79
C VAL A 70 13.60 -20.92 7.24
N PRO A 71 13.39 -20.03 8.23
CA PRO A 71 13.31 -18.57 8.10
C PRO A 71 14.67 -17.89 7.80
N LEU A 72 14.67 -16.90 6.89
CA LEU A 72 15.86 -16.12 6.53
C LEU A 72 15.76 -14.70 7.13
N ASP A 73 16.71 -14.33 7.99
CA ASP A 73 16.76 -13.01 8.62
C ASP A 73 17.14 -11.92 7.60
N PHE A 74 16.58 -10.73 7.78
CA PHE A 74 16.98 -9.53 7.07
C PHE A 74 17.03 -8.31 8.00
N GLN A 75 17.78 -7.30 7.58
CA GLN A 75 17.89 -6.03 8.30
C GLN A 75 18.10 -4.89 7.30
N LEU A 76 17.26 -3.85 7.41
CA LEU A 76 17.25 -2.67 6.54
C LEU A 76 17.36 -1.39 7.38
N THR A 77 18.05 -0.38 6.84
CA THR A 77 18.29 0.91 7.49
C THR A 77 17.47 2.03 6.83
N VAL A 78 16.36 2.41 7.45
CA VAL A 78 15.43 3.42 6.91
C VAL A 78 15.54 4.76 7.64
N PRO A 79 15.15 5.89 7.03
CA PRO A 79 15.06 7.16 7.74
C PRO A 79 14.04 7.12 8.89
N LYS A 80 14.34 7.83 9.98
CA LYS A 80 13.41 8.02 11.10
C LYS A 80 12.24 8.92 10.70
N GLY A 81 11.10 8.69 11.34
CA GLY A 81 9.87 9.43 11.11
C GLY A 81 9.21 9.17 9.75
N LEU A 82 9.75 8.27 8.92
CA LEU A 82 9.12 7.85 7.66
C LEU A 82 8.55 6.44 7.78
N SER A 83 7.33 6.30 7.28
CA SER A 83 6.67 5.03 6.98
C SER A 83 7.10 4.53 5.60
N GLY A 84 6.77 3.28 5.31
CA GLY A 84 7.06 2.66 4.04
C GLY A 84 6.63 1.21 4.02
N SER A 85 7.14 0.46 3.05
CA SER A 85 6.90 -0.96 2.92
C SER A 85 8.19 -1.73 2.66
N VAL A 86 8.19 -3.01 3.06
CA VAL A 86 9.22 -3.99 2.73
C VAL A 86 8.68 -4.94 1.67
N SER A 87 9.46 -5.12 0.62
CA SER A 87 9.23 -6.14 -0.40
C SER A 87 10.43 -7.08 -0.47
N ALA A 88 10.16 -8.36 -0.64
CA ALA A 88 11.17 -9.40 -0.70
C ALA A 88 10.95 -10.31 -1.89
N ILE A 89 12.03 -10.74 -2.53
CA ILE A 89 12.01 -11.70 -3.62
C ILE A 89 13.16 -12.70 -3.50
N ILE A 90 12.84 -14.00 -3.65
CA ILE A 90 13.82 -15.07 -3.75
C ILE A 90 13.88 -15.54 -5.19
N ARG A 91 15.08 -15.51 -5.77
CA ARG A 91 15.37 -16.01 -7.12
C ARG A 91 16.19 -17.30 -7.06
N VAL A 92 15.82 -18.24 -7.91
CA VAL A 92 16.58 -19.49 -8.13
C VAL A 92 16.94 -19.54 -9.61
N LYS A 93 18.24 -19.71 -9.93
CA LYS A 93 18.75 -19.60 -11.31
C LYS A 93 18.26 -18.32 -12.01
N ASP A 94 18.28 -17.21 -11.27
CA ASP A 94 17.83 -15.86 -11.67
C ASP A 94 16.33 -15.70 -11.99
N ALA A 95 15.53 -16.77 -11.91
CA ALA A 95 14.08 -16.70 -12.02
C ALA A 95 13.44 -16.44 -10.63
N PRO A 96 12.46 -15.53 -10.50
CA PRO A 96 11.75 -15.32 -9.25
C PRO A 96 10.89 -16.53 -8.90
N TRP A 97 10.99 -16.99 -7.65
CA TRP A 97 10.28 -18.17 -7.13
C TRP A 97 9.31 -17.80 -6.01
N TRP A 98 9.73 -16.88 -5.14
CA TRP A 98 8.97 -16.46 -3.97
C TRP A 98 8.97 -14.94 -3.87
N ILE A 99 7.83 -14.37 -3.50
CA ILE A 99 7.67 -12.92 -3.36
C ILE A 99 6.81 -12.58 -2.14
N ALA A 100 7.17 -11.50 -1.46
CA ALA A 100 6.31 -10.76 -0.55
C ALA A 100 6.38 -9.29 -0.99
N GLN A 101 5.24 -8.60 -1.02
CA GLN A 101 5.16 -7.23 -1.48
C GLN A 101 4.41 -6.40 -0.44
N ASP A 102 4.80 -5.14 -0.36
CA ASP A 102 4.07 -4.09 0.34
C ASP A 102 3.79 -4.38 1.82
N ILE A 103 4.76 -5.03 2.51
CA ILE A 103 4.65 -5.29 3.95
C ILE A 103 4.88 -3.97 4.70
N PRO A 104 3.86 -3.36 5.32
CA PRO A 104 3.95 -1.99 5.78
C PRO A 104 4.75 -1.88 7.09
N PHE A 105 5.42 -0.74 7.29
CA PHE A 105 5.92 -0.30 8.58
C PHE A 105 5.50 1.16 8.85
N ALA A 106 5.05 1.44 10.07
CA ALA A 106 4.59 2.77 10.46
C ALA A 106 5.76 3.74 10.69
N ALA A 107 5.57 5.04 10.45
CA ALA A 107 6.52 6.09 10.78
C ALA A 107 6.92 6.05 12.28
N GLY A 108 8.19 6.30 12.58
CA GLY A 108 8.65 6.30 13.97
C GLY A 108 10.16 6.41 14.14
N GLU A 109 10.59 6.46 15.41
CA GLU A 109 11.98 6.68 15.82
C GLU A 109 12.70 5.37 16.19
N ALA A 110 11.96 4.43 16.78
CA ALA A 110 12.49 3.18 17.29
C ALA A 110 12.66 2.14 16.17
N PRO A 111 13.58 1.16 16.34
CA PRO A 111 13.62 -0.02 15.51
C PRO A 111 12.29 -0.76 15.47
N VAL A 112 11.97 -1.39 14.34
CA VAL A 112 10.76 -2.18 14.14
C VAL A 112 11.14 -3.59 13.71
N ASP A 113 10.55 -4.59 14.34
CA ASP A 113 10.61 -5.98 13.91
C ASP A 113 9.28 -6.34 13.24
N LEU A 114 9.34 -6.73 11.97
CA LEU A 114 8.19 -7.16 11.17
C LEU A 114 7.83 -8.64 11.41
N GLY A 115 8.62 -9.35 12.22
CA GLY A 115 8.39 -10.76 12.52
C GLY A 115 8.49 -11.63 11.26
N MET A 116 7.63 -12.66 11.18
CA MET A 116 7.67 -13.62 10.08
C MET A 116 6.85 -13.15 8.87
N ILE A 117 7.53 -12.81 7.79
CA ILE A 117 6.95 -12.46 6.50
C ILE A 117 6.79 -13.72 5.65
N LYS A 118 5.53 -14.09 5.38
CA LYS A 118 5.20 -15.23 4.52
C LYS A 118 5.27 -14.85 3.05
N LEU A 119 6.22 -15.46 2.34
CA LEU A 119 6.35 -15.36 0.89
C LEU A 119 5.31 -16.22 0.17
N LYS A 120 4.80 -15.70 -0.94
CA LYS A 120 3.92 -16.40 -1.87
C LYS A 120 4.73 -16.89 -3.07
N ARG A 121 4.36 -18.05 -3.62
CA ARG A 121 4.99 -18.57 -4.83
C ARG A 121 4.60 -17.67 -6.00
N ILE A 122 5.57 -17.29 -6.83
CA ILE A 122 5.32 -16.56 -8.07
C ILE A 122 5.76 -17.41 -9.25
N THR A 123 4.92 -17.45 -10.27
CA THR A 123 5.24 -18.03 -11.58
C THR A 123 5.24 -16.87 -12.57
N PRO A 124 6.38 -16.23 -12.86
CA PRO A 124 6.42 -14.97 -13.60
C PRO A 124 5.86 -15.12 -15.02
N MET A 125 5.04 -14.15 -15.46
CA MET A 125 4.52 -14.06 -16.82
C MET A 125 5.13 -12.82 -17.50
N ALA A 126 5.72 -12.98 -18.68
CA ALA A 126 6.20 -11.87 -19.49
C ALA A 126 5.03 -11.14 -20.16
N PHE A 127 5.15 -9.82 -20.33
CA PHE A 127 4.11 -8.96 -20.93
C PHE A 127 2.73 -9.15 -20.29
N ALA A 128 2.72 -9.42 -18.98
CA ALA A 128 1.49 -9.66 -18.26
C ALA A 128 0.71 -8.36 -18.08
N THR A 129 -0.51 -8.34 -18.58
CA THR A 129 -1.49 -7.31 -18.31
C THR A 129 -2.33 -7.75 -17.12
N ARG A 130 -2.44 -6.89 -16.10
CA ARG A 130 -3.30 -7.12 -14.94
C ARG A 130 -4.72 -6.63 -15.23
N PHE A 131 -5.69 -7.45 -14.88
CA PHE A 131 -7.11 -7.12 -14.91
C PHE A 131 -7.72 -7.33 -13.53
N LYS A 132 -8.70 -6.49 -13.23
CA LYS A 132 -9.47 -6.53 -11.99
C LYS A 132 -10.91 -6.87 -12.31
N CYS A 133 -11.32 -8.07 -11.92
CA CYS A 133 -12.63 -8.64 -12.23
C CYS A 133 -13.44 -8.77 -10.93
N GLY A 134 -13.88 -7.64 -10.39
CA GLY A 134 -14.48 -7.58 -9.06
C GLY A 134 -13.49 -7.99 -7.94
N GLY A 135 -13.65 -9.21 -7.41
CA GLY A 135 -12.77 -9.75 -6.36
C GLY A 135 -11.61 -10.61 -6.87
N ALA A 136 -11.63 -11.03 -8.14
CA ALA A 136 -10.61 -11.90 -8.70
C ALA A 136 -9.42 -11.10 -9.25
N GLU A 137 -8.21 -11.55 -8.93
CA GLU A 137 -6.99 -11.05 -9.56
C GLU A 137 -6.73 -11.87 -10.82
N VAL A 138 -6.63 -11.17 -11.95
CA VAL A 138 -6.42 -11.80 -13.25
C VAL A 138 -5.19 -11.22 -13.93
N LEU A 139 -4.35 -12.10 -14.46
CA LEU A 139 -3.21 -11.75 -15.30
C LEU A 139 -3.37 -12.45 -16.63
N PHE A 140 -3.13 -11.74 -17.73
CA PHE A 140 -3.03 -12.33 -19.05
C PHE A 140 -1.69 -11.94 -19.67
N GLY A 141 -0.88 -12.92 -20.06
CA GLY A 141 0.50 -12.69 -20.48
C GLY A 141 1.12 -13.95 -21.06
N VAL A 142 2.46 -14.02 -21.05
CA VAL A 142 3.21 -15.13 -21.63
C VAL A 142 3.96 -15.90 -20.52
N LEU A 143 3.68 -17.19 -20.39
CA LEU A 143 4.42 -18.11 -19.53
C LEU A 143 4.99 -19.22 -20.41
N ASP A 144 6.28 -19.56 -20.26
CA ASP A 144 6.92 -20.64 -21.03
C ASP A 144 6.66 -20.59 -22.55
N ASN A 145 6.60 -19.37 -23.10
CA ASN A 145 6.35 -19.07 -24.51
C ASN A 145 4.92 -19.40 -25.02
N THR A 146 3.96 -19.63 -24.12
CA THR A 146 2.53 -19.75 -24.43
C THR A 146 1.76 -18.59 -23.82
N ALA A 147 0.68 -18.16 -24.49
CA ALA A 147 -0.24 -17.21 -23.87
C ALA A 147 -0.90 -17.92 -22.68
N THR A 148 -1.00 -17.26 -21.56
CA THR A 148 -1.51 -17.84 -20.32
C THR A 148 -2.46 -16.85 -19.67
N LEU A 149 -3.61 -17.37 -19.25
CA LEU A 149 -4.55 -16.68 -18.37
C LEU A 149 -4.32 -17.21 -16.96
N ARG A 150 -4.01 -16.33 -16.01
CA ARG A 150 -3.95 -16.67 -14.59
C ARG A 150 -5.14 -16.04 -13.87
N VAL A 151 -5.94 -16.86 -13.20
CA VAL A 151 -7.06 -16.39 -12.36
C VAL A 151 -6.86 -16.91 -10.94
N ASN A 152 -6.73 -16.01 -9.97
CA ASN A 152 -6.50 -16.35 -8.56
C ASN A 152 -5.34 -17.35 -8.33
N GLY A 153 -4.30 -17.27 -9.17
CA GLY A 153 -3.13 -18.15 -9.09
C GLY A 153 -3.22 -19.46 -9.87
N GLN A 154 -4.37 -19.79 -10.48
CA GLN A 154 -4.50 -20.93 -11.40
C GLN A 154 -4.20 -20.49 -12.83
N ASP A 155 -3.33 -21.24 -13.50
CA ASP A 155 -2.88 -21.00 -14.87
C ASP A 155 -3.67 -21.84 -15.87
N PHE A 156 -4.10 -21.19 -16.95
CA PHE A 156 -4.74 -21.79 -18.11
C PHE A 156 -3.89 -21.45 -19.33
N GLU A 157 -3.43 -22.46 -20.05
CA GLU A 157 -2.74 -22.25 -21.32
C GLU A 157 -3.77 -21.84 -22.37
N MET A 158 -3.48 -20.77 -23.11
CA MET A 158 -4.43 -20.11 -23.98
C MET A 158 -3.93 -20.09 -25.42
N ILE A 159 -4.84 -20.35 -26.36
CA ILE A 159 -4.58 -20.20 -27.79
C ILE A 159 -5.51 -19.15 -28.40
N PRO A 160 -5.04 -18.37 -29.40
CA PRO A 160 -5.88 -17.37 -30.04
C PRO A 160 -7.06 -18.04 -30.75
N ALA A 161 -8.23 -17.42 -30.64
CA ALA A 161 -9.45 -17.84 -31.32
C ALA A 161 -10.00 -16.71 -32.19
N ILE A 162 -10.72 -17.08 -33.26
CA ILE A 162 -11.30 -16.11 -34.19
C ILE A 162 -12.29 -15.21 -33.43
N SER A 163 -12.21 -13.90 -33.69
CA SER A 163 -13.17 -12.91 -33.20
C SER A 163 -13.37 -11.79 -34.23
N ALA A 164 -14.54 -11.15 -34.19
CA ALA A 164 -14.86 -10.03 -35.09
C ALA A 164 -14.21 -8.69 -34.66
N SER A 165 -13.81 -8.59 -33.38
CA SER A 165 -13.17 -7.40 -32.80
C SER A 165 -12.52 -7.79 -31.48
N GLY A 166 -11.35 -7.22 -31.19
CA GLY A 166 -10.62 -7.49 -29.95
C GLY A 166 -9.73 -8.73 -30.03
N ALA A 167 -9.09 -9.07 -28.92
CA ALA A 167 -8.22 -10.24 -28.82
C ALA A 167 -8.94 -11.32 -28.01
N ARG A 168 -9.22 -12.45 -28.65
CA ARG A 168 -9.94 -13.59 -28.06
C ARG A 168 -9.01 -14.80 -27.99
N TYR A 169 -9.04 -15.48 -26.85
CA TYR A 169 -8.29 -16.68 -26.59
C TYR A 169 -9.16 -17.69 -25.86
N VAL A 170 -8.95 -18.97 -26.15
CA VAL A 170 -9.62 -20.09 -25.47
C VAL A 170 -8.57 -20.98 -24.83
N SER A 171 -8.95 -21.61 -23.71
CA SER A 171 -8.10 -22.55 -22.99
C SER A 171 -7.80 -23.78 -23.85
N THR A 172 -6.59 -24.31 -23.74
CA THR A 172 -6.23 -25.64 -24.28
C THR A 172 -6.39 -26.74 -23.23
N THR A 173 -6.56 -26.35 -21.96
CA THR A 173 -6.67 -27.27 -20.82
C THR A 173 -8.11 -27.63 -20.50
N ASP A 174 -9.08 -26.86 -20.99
CA ASP A 174 -10.52 -27.09 -20.85
C ASP A 174 -11.32 -26.32 -21.92
N ASP A 175 -12.55 -26.74 -22.19
CA ASP A 175 -13.39 -26.17 -23.27
C ASP A 175 -14.21 -24.94 -22.83
N ASP A 176 -14.26 -24.64 -21.53
CA ASP A 176 -15.19 -23.67 -20.96
C ASP A 176 -14.52 -22.38 -20.45
N THR A 177 -13.21 -22.25 -20.64
CA THR A 177 -12.41 -21.09 -20.24
C THR A 177 -12.05 -20.23 -21.45
N GLU A 178 -12.44 -18.96 -21.39
CA GLU A 178 -12.28 -17.98 -22.47
C GLU A 178 -11.82 -16.64 -21.92
N PHE A 179 -10.89 -16.01 -22.63
CA PHE A 179 -10.48 -14.63 -22.40
C PHE A 179 -10.76 -13.82 -23.67
N TRP A 180 -11.56 -12.77 -23.56
CA TRP A 180 -11.79 -11.82 -24.64
C TRP A 180 -11.58 -10.40 -24.17
N SER A 181 -10.65 -9.68 -24.80
CA SER A 181 -10.32 -8.29 -24.45
C SER A 181 -10.58 -7.32 -25.59
N LYS A 182 -11.00 -6.11 -25.22
CA LYS A 182 -11.20 -4.98 -26.13
C LYS A 182 -10.90 -3.68 -25.40
N GLY A 183 -9.81 -3.01 -25.79
CA GLY A 183 -9.35 -1.80 -25.10
C GLY A 183 -8.87 -2.13 -23.68
N ASP A 184 -9.37 -1.39 -22.70
CA ASP A 184 -9.12 -1.54 -21.27
C ASP A 184 -10.10 -2.49 -20.57
N ARG A 185 -10.96 -3.20 -21.32
CA ARG A 185 -11.98 -4.10 -20.78
C ARG A 185 -11.77 -5.53 -21.23
N ALA A 186 -12.10 -6.48 -20.36
CA ALA A 186 -12.12 -7.90 -20.68
C ALA A 186 -13.40 -8.59 -20.22
N MET A 187 -13.84 -9.57 -21.00
CA MET A 187 -14.81 -10.59 -20.60
C MET A 187 -14.05 -11.88 -20.43
N ILE A 188 -14.22 -12.50 -19.26
CA ILE A 188 -13.47 -13.69 -18.88
C ILE A 188 -14.47 -14.71 -18.36
N THR A 189 -14.37 -15.93 -18.88
CA THR A 189 -15.11 -17.09 -18.42
C THR A 189 -14.10 -18.11 -17.94
N VAL A 190 -14.31 -18.71 -16.77
CA VAL A 190 -13.45 -19.75 -16.21
C VAL A 190 -14.32 -20.95 -15.88
N ALA A 191 -14.02 -22.11 -16.46
CA ALA A 191 -14.81 -23.33 -16.28
C ALA A 191 -16.33 -23.10 -16.44
N GLY A 192 -16.72 -22.27 -17.42
CA GLY A 192 -18.11 -21.97 -17.73
C GLY A 192 -18.74 -20.86 -16.88
N GLU A 193 -18.07 -20.40 -15.83
CA GLU A 193 -18.53 -19.29 -14.99
C GLU A 193 -17.96 -17.96 -15.50
N LYS A 194 -18.85 -17.02 -15.83
CA LYS A 194 -18.45 -15.68 -16.29
C LYS A 194 -18.05 -14.82 -15.09
N LEU A 195 -16.82 -14.28 -15.13
CA LEU A 195 -16.36 -13.33 -14.15
C LEU A 195 -17.10 -11.97 -14.29
N PRO A 196 -17.20 -11.19 -13.19
CA PRO A 196 -17.67 -9.81 -13.27
C PRO A 196 -16.82 -8.99 -14.23
N ASP A 197 -17.40 -7.88 -14.70
CA ASP A 197 -16.76 -6.91 -15.58
C ASP A 197 -15.29 -6.63 -15.22
N CYS A 198 -14.38 -7.03 -16.11
CA CYS A 198 -12.94 -6.86 -15.90
C CYS A 198 -12.47 -5.55 -16.52
N ALA A 199 -11.74 -4.75 -15.75
CA ALA A 199 -11.00 -3.59 -16.23
C ALA A 199 -9.49 -3.82 -16.10
N MET A 200 -8.73 -3.38 -17.10
CA MET A 200 -7.28 -3.35 -17.04
C MET A 200 -6.84 -2.44 -15.90
N VAL A 201 -5.89 -2.91 -15.10
CA VAL A 201 -5.24 -2.10 -14.09
C VAL A 201 -4.02 -1.46 -14.77
N ASP A 202 -4.01 -0.14 -14.84
CA ASP A 202 -2.79 0.59 -15.18
C ASP A 202 -1.88 0.59 -13.95
N ASP A 203 -0.69 0.02 -14.10
CA ASP A 203 0.33 -0.03 -13.05
C ASP A 203 1.05 1.33 -12.87
N ASN A 204 0.71 2.33 -13.69
CA ASN A 204 1.04 3.71 -13.38
C ASN A 204 0.30 4.13 -12.11
N ALA A 205 1.01 4.16 -10.98
CA ALA A 205 0.49 4.67 -9.72
C ALA A 205 -0.25 5.99 -9.97
N ALA A 206 -1.49 6.08 -9.48
CA ALA A 206 -2.28 7.30 -9.56
C ALA A 206 -1.42 8.50 -9.13
N PRO A 207 -1.50 9.64 -9.82
CA PRO A 207 -0.62 10.76 -9.55
C PRO A 207 -0.78 11.20 -8.09
N TYR A 208 0.32 11.53 -7.43
CA TYR A 208 0.27 12.00 -6.06
C TYR A 208 -0.42 13.36 -6.01
N ARG A 209 -1.31 13.55 -5.02
CA ARG A 209 -2.04 14.80 -4.84
C ARG A 209 -1.81 15.36 -3.44
N ALA A 210 -1.64 16.67 -3.35
CA ALA A 210 -1.72 17.43 -2.12
C ALA A 210 -2.50 18.72 -2.35
N GLY A 211 -3.12 19.28 -1.31
CA GLY A 211 -3.87 20.52 -1.43
C GLY A 211 -4.39 21.04 -0.10
N GLY A 212 -4.93 22.25 -0.14
CA GLY A 212 -5.57 22.93 0.99
C GLY A 212 -6.64 23.90 0.53
N ASN A 213 -7.50 24.35 1.45
CA ASN A 213 -8.77 24.99 1.12
C ASN A 213 -8.75 26.53 1.25
N GLU A 214 -7.90 27.09 2.11
CA GLU A 214 -7.90 28.53 2.41
C GLU A 214 -6.48 29.12 2.58
N PRO A 215 -5.94 29.84 1.56
CA PRO A 215 -6.46 29.93 0.19
C PRO A 215 -6.40 28.57 -0.53
N GLY A 216 -7.28 28.37 -1.50
CA GLY A 216 -7.37 27.11 -2.24
C GLY A 216 -6.12 26.84 -3.09
N TRP A 217 -5.50 25.67 -2.92
CA TRP A 217 -4.34 25.23 -3.69
C TRP A 217 -4.31 23.71 -3.85
N HIS A 218 -3.66 23.23 -4.91
CA HIS A 218 -3.31 21.83 -5.05
C HIS A 218 -2.04 21.63 -5.87
N VAL A 219 -1.36 20.52 -5.62
CA VAL A 219 -0.23 20.02 -6.39
C VAL A 219 -0.53 18.61 -6.84
N ILE A 220 -0.30 18.33 -8.12
CA ILE A 220 -0.40 16.99 -8.72
C ILE A 220 0.99 16.62 -9.22
N ILE A 221 1.59 15.57 -8.67
CA ILE A 221 2.86 15.03 -9.13
C ILE A 221 2.54 13.79 -9.98
N GLY A 222 2.60 13.95 -11.29
CA GLY A 222 2.43 12.88 -12.27
C GLY A 222 3.71 12.06 -12.48
N PRO A 223 3.70 11.10 -13.41
CA PRO A 223 4.87 10.25 -13.70
C PRO A 223 6.04 11.03 -14.31
N SER A 224 5.78 12.10 -15.06
CA SER A 224 6.80 12.88 -15.78
C SER A 224 6.73 14.39 -15.53
N ASP A 225 5.64 14.89 -14.97
CA ASP A 225 5.43 16.31 -14.70
C ASP A 225 4.87 16.56 -13.30
N VAL A 226 4.89 17.84 -12.93
CA VAL A 226 4.20 18.37 -11.76
C VAL A 226 3.36 19.57 -12.18
N GLU A 227 2.14 19.65 -11.65
CA GLU A 227 1.25 20.79 -11.78
C GLU A 227 1.00 21.40 -10.41
N VAL A 228 1.20 22.72 -10.32
CA VAL A 228 0.98 23.54 -9.13
C VAL A 228 -0.14 24.53 -9.44
N VAL A 229 -1.22 24.46 -8.68
CA VAL A 229 -2.34 25.40 -8.75
C VAL A 229 -2.53 26.06 -7.40
N ALA A 230 -2.63 27.39 -7.38
CA ALA A 230 -2.87 28.17 -6.16
C ALA A 230 -3.85 29.31 -6.41
N ASP A 231 -4.24 30.01 -5.34
CA ASP A 231 -5.14 31.16 -5.38
C ASP A 231 -6.45 30.85 -6.11
N TYR A 232 -7.07 29.71 -5.73
CA TYR A 232 -8.34 29.24 -6.30
C TYR A 232 -8.30 29.08 -7.83
N GLY A 233 -7.14 28.72 -8.38
CA GLY A 233 -6.96 28.48 -9.81
C GLY A 233 -6.41 29.65 -10.60
N THR A 234 -6.25 30.83 -9.99
CA THR A 234 -5.69 32.00 -10.69
C THR A 234 -4.19 31.85 -10.96
N LEU A 235 -3.47 31.09 -10.13
CA LEU A 235 -2.10 30.68 -10.38
C LEU A 235 -2.09 29.23 -10.86
N THR A 236 -1.48 28.97 -12.03
CA THR A 236 -1.21 27.61 -12.51
C THR A 236 0.19 27.58 -13.13
N ARG A 237 1.02 26.66 -12.67
CA ARG A 237 2.39 26.44 -13.15
C ARG A 237 2.62 24.94 -13.36
N ARG A 238 3.43 24.60 -14.35
CA ARG A 238 3.84 23.23 -14.64
C ARG A 238 5.34 23.15 -14.83
N ALA A 239 5.94 22.06 -14.38
CA ALA A 239 7.35 21.76 -14.55
C ALA A 239 7.54 20.25 -14.80
N PRO A 240 8.70 19.81 -15.31
CA PRO A 240 9.08 18.41 -15.25
C PRO A 240 9.04 17.88 -13.81
N ARG A 241 8.78 16.58 -13.64
CA ARG A 241 8.76 15.96 -12.30
C ARG A 241 10.09 16.21 -11.59
N PRO A 242 10.09 16.88 -10.43
CA PRO A 242 11.32 17.13 -9.68
C PRO A 242 11.80 15.84 -9.00
N ASP A 243 13.11 15.76 -8.75
CA ASP A 243 13.68 14.71 -7.91
C ASP A 243 13.16 14.83 -6.47
N VAL A 244 12.89 13.68 -5.85
CA VAL A 244 12.48 13.62 -4.44
C VAL A 244 13.70 13.73 -3.54
N GLN A 245 13.64 14.62 -2.54
CA GLN A 245 14.66 14.74 -1.51
C GLN A 245 14.09 14.25 -0.18
N VAL A 246 14.78 13.30 0.45
CA VAL A 246 14.41 12.79 1.78
C VAL A 246 14.91 13.74 2.86
N ILE A 247 14.02 14.10 3.79
CA ILE A 247 14.34 14.86 5.01
C ILE A 247 13.83 14.09 6.24
N PRO A 248 14.26 14.43 7.46
CA PRO A 248 13.72 13.80 8.66
C PRO A 248 12.18 13.88 8.69
N GLY A 249 11.53 12.72 8.74
CA GLY A 249 10.07 12.58 8.72
C GLY A 249 9.34 13.13 7.49
N GLY A 250 10.00 13.29 6.33
CA GLY A 250 9.29 13.74 5.13
C GLY A 250 10.12 13.78 3.85
N TYR A 251 9.53 14.44 2.86
CA TYR A 251 10.03 14.58 1.50
C TYR A 251 9.93 16.05 1.07
N VAL A 252 10.83 16.46 0.20
CA VAL A 252 10.82 17.77 -0.45
C VAL A 252 10.90 17.60 -1.95
N PHE A 253 10.07 18.36 -2.65
CA PHE A 253 10.10 18.53 -4.10
C PHE A 253 10.44 19.99 -4.39
N ASP A 254 11.68 20.22 -4.82
CA ASP A 254 12.14 21.54 -5.21
C ASP A 254 11.81 21.78 -6.69
N MET A 255 10.95 22.78 -6.94
CA MET A 255 10.50 23.18 -8.27
C MET A 255 10.96 24.61 -8.56
N SER A 256 12.24 24.90 -8.30
CA SER A 256 12.87 26.20 -8.53
C SER A 256 12.61 26.82 -9.91
N GLY A 257 12.44 26.00 -10.96
CA GLY A 257 12.09 26.49 -12.31
C GLY A 257 10.72 27.18 -12.41
N ILE A 258 9.87 27.04 -11.40
CA ILE A 258 8.55 27.67 -11.31
C ILE A 258 8.32 28.35 -9.95
N ASP A 259 9.40 28.72 -9.24
CA ASP A 259 9.38 29.38 -7.93
C ASP A 259 8.44 28.71 -6.90
N ALA A 260 8.47 27.38 -6.86
CA ALA A 260 7.66 26.58 -5.96
C ALA A 260 8.48 25.51 -5.24
N ARG A 261 8.06 25.16 -4.02
CA ARG A 261 8.64 24.07 -3.23
C ARG A 261 7.52 23.37 -2.47
N LEU A 262 7.39 22.06 -2.63
CA LEU A 262 6.44 21.26 -1.87
C LEU A 262 7.18 20.46 -0.79
N THR A 263 6.80 20.66 0.47
CA THR A 263 7.23 19.81 1.58
C THR A 263 6.09 18.88 1.98
N VAL A 264 6.37 17.59 2.07
CA VAL A 264 5.42 16.53 2.45
C VAL A 264 5.96 15.83 3.70
N LYS A 265 5.28 15.97 4.84
CA LYS A 265 5.63 15.29 6.09
C LYS A 265 4.79 14.03 6.24
N ASP A 266 5.45 12.95 6.64
CA ASP A 266 4.82 11.67 6.94
C ASP A 266 4.15 11.72 8.31
N THR A 267 2.98 12.34 8.31
CA THR A 267 2.23 12.70 9.51
C THR A 267 0.79 12.84 9.11
N LEU A 268 -0.09 12.17 9.84
CA LEU A 268 -1.52 12.24 9.65
C LEU A 268 -1.99 13.69 9.61
N CYS A 269 -2.68 14.03 8.53
CA CYS A 269 -3.28 15.33 8.30
C CYS A 269 -4.79 15.18 8.26
N ARG A 270 -5.51 16.14 8.85
CA ARG A 270 -6.97 16.21 8.76
C ARG A 270 -7.29 17.35 7.84
N ASP A 271 -8.00 17.07 6.77
CA ASP A 271 -8.46 18.12 5.88
C ASP A 271 -9.36 19.10 6.66
N ASP A 272 -9.08 20.39 6.54
CA ASP A 272 -9.77 21.40 7.34
C ASP A 272 -11.23 21.61 6.92
N ALA A 273 -11.61 21.23 5.69
CA ALA A 273 -12.98 21.37 5.20
C ALA A 273 -13.87 20.18 5.56
N THR A 274 -13.35 18.96 5.44
CA THR A 274 -14.11 17.71 5.58
C THR A 274 -13.77 16.91 6.84
N GLY A 275 -12.63 17.20 7.48
CA GLY A 275 -12.07 16.38 8.54
C GLY A 275 -11.47 15.04 8.07
N MET A 276 -11.44 14.79 6.76
CA MET A 276 -10.92 13.56 6.15
C MET A 276 -9.45 13.33 6.55
N PRO A 277 -9.10 12.15 7.08
CA PRO A 277 -7.71 11.82 7.33
C PRO A 277 -6.94 11.55 6.02
N HIS A 278 -5.77 12.18 5.89
CA HIS A 278 -4.79 11.96 4.83
C HIS A 278 -3.45 11.51 5.43
N PRO A 279 -2.68 10.68 4.73
CA PRO A 279 -1.42 10.14 5.25
C PRO A 279 -0.34 11.20 5.46
N HIS A 280 -0.40 12.32 4.72
CA HIS A 280 0.64 13.33 4.76
C HIS A 280 0.12 14.72 5.07
N ARG A 281 0.93 15.48 5.82
CA ARG A 281 0.81 16.93 5.93
C ARG A 281 1.63 17.57 4.82
N ALA A 282 1.03 18.47 4.06
CA ALA A 282 1.68 19.14 2.94
C ALA A 282 1.83 20.64 3.20
N THR A 283 2.92 21.22 2.69
CA THR A 283 3.12 22.67 2.68
C THR A 283 3.70 23.06 1.33
N LEU A 284 2.95 23.87 0.58
CA LEU A 284 3.39 24.46 -0.67
C LEU A 284 3.94 25.86 -0.38
N GLU A 285 5.23 26.05 -0.64
CA GLU A 285 5.83 27.38 -0.72
C GLU A 285 5.76 27.85 -2.18
N VAL A 286 5.07 28.97 -2.43
CA VAL A 286 4.95 29.57 -3.77
C VAL A 286 4.84 31.09 -3.64
N ASP A 287 5.63 31.82 -4.44
CA ASP A 287 5.69 33.29 -4.43
C ASP A 287 5.91 33.87 -3.00
N GLY A 288 6.75 33.21 -2.20
CA GLY A 288 7.08 33.62 -0.83
C GLY A 288 6.00 33.35 0.22
N ARG A 289 4.90 32.67 -0.13
CA ARG A 289 3.83 32.26 0.80
C ARG A 289 3.93 30.78 1.09
N ALA A 290 3.64 30.38 2.33
CA ALA A 290 3.52 28.99 2.73
C ALA A 290 2.05 28.61 2.92
N LEU A 291 1.54 27.77 2.02
CA LEU A 291 0.16 27.28 2.03
C LEU A 291 0.14 25.88 2.62
N ARG A 292 -0.65 25.69 3.69
CA ARG A 292 -0.74 24.40 4.40
C ARG A 292 -1.91 23.57 3.85
N GLY A 293 -1.79 22.26 4.00
CA GLY A 293 -2.81 21.33 3.55
C GLY A 293 -2.44 19.89 3.85
N CYS A 294 -3.15 18.98 3.19
CA CYS A 294 -2.97 17.55 3.31
C CYS A 294 -2.56 16.93 1.98
N GLY A 295 -2.00 15.72 2.00
CA GLY A 295 -1.59 15.03 0.78
C GLY A 295 -1.55 13.52 0.91
N GLY A 296 -1.53 12.86 -0.25
CA GLY A 296 -1.71 11.42 -0.39
C GLY A 296 -3.17 11.00 -0.36
N ASP A 297 -3.40 9.78 -0.85
CA ASP A 297 -4.74 9.18 -0.94
C ASP A 297 -5.22 8.70 0.45
N PRO A 298 -6.36 9.18 0.97
CA PRO A 298 -6.97 8.67 2.19
C PRO A 298 -7.17 7.15 2.20
N ALA A 299 -7.42 6.51 1.05
CA ALA A 299 -7.62 5.05 0.98
C ALA A 299 -6.38 4.27 1.43
N SER A 300 -5.18 4.80 1.18
CA SER A 300 -3.91 4.18 1.60
C SER A 300 -3.76 4.04 3.12
N LEU A 301 -4.50 4.84 3.90
CA LEU A 301 -4.55 4.71 5.36
C LEU A 301 -5.36 3.49 5.81
N LEU A 302 -6.32 3.03 5.01
CA LEU A 302 -7.19 1.91 5.31
C LEU A 302 -6.68 0.59 4.73
N THR A 303 -6.13 0.62 3.51
CA THR A 303 -5.67 -0.56 2.78
C THR A 303 -4.24 -0.98 3.16
N GLY A 304 -3.73 -2.07 2.56
CA GLY A 304 -2.37 -2.55 2.78
C GLY A 304 -2.18 -3.45 4.00
N GLY A 305 -3.25 -3.92 4.64
CA GLY A 305 -3.15 -4.85 5.76
C GLY A 305 -4.49 -5.22 6.40
N GLU A 306 -4.47 -6.26 7.23
CA GLU A 306 -5.59 -6.62 8.10
C GLU A 306 -5.54 -5.78 9.39
N TRP A 307 -6.70 -5.37 9.86
CA TRP A 307 -6.93 -4.69 11.12
C TRP A 307 -7.53 -5.68 12.11
N GLN A 308 -6.96 -5.71 13.32
CA GLN A 308 -7.50 -6.42 14.46
C GLN A 308 -8.50 -5.51 15.19
N ILE A 309 -9.76 -5.92 15.28
CA ILE A 309 -10.79 -5.14 15.98
C ILE A 309 -10.62 -5.35 17.49
N GLU A 310 -10.60 -4.24 18.24
CA GLU A 310 -10.39 -4.22 19.70
C GLU A 310 -11.65 -3.80 20.47
N ASP A 311 -12.54 -3.04 19.84
CA ASP A 311 -13.79 -2.58 20.43
C ASP A 311 -14.87 -2.45 19.37
N VAL A 312 -16.10 -2.81 19.76
CA VAL A 312 -17.31 -2.65 18.94
C VAL A 312 -18.40 -2.02 19.80
N ALA A 313 -18.85 -0.84 19.39
CA ALA A 313 -19.88 -0.05 20.06
C ALA A 313 -19.62 0.18 21.57
N GLY A 314 -18.36 0.28 21.99
CA GLY A 314 -17.98 0.55 23.39
C GLY A 314 -18.14 -0.65 24.34
N HIS A 315 -18.27 -1.87 23.80
CA HIS A 315 -18.47 -3.09 24.58
C HIS A 315 -17.23 -4.00 24.68
N GLY A 316 -16.10 -3.59 24.10
CA GLY A 316 -14.92 -4.44 23.92
C GLY A 316 -15.20 -5.63 22.99
N ILE A 317 -14.29 -6.60 23.01
CA ILE A 317 -14.41 -7.88 22.31
C ILE A 317 -14.29 -9.05 23.30
N LEU A 318 -14.79 -10.21 22.90
CA LEU A 318 -14.54 -11.46 23.61
C LEU A 318 -13.07 -11.88 23.44
N ASP A 319 -12.46 -12.32 24.55
CA ASP A 319 -11.10 -12.86 24.55
C ASP A 319 -10.96 -14.00 23.52
N ASP A 320 -9.80 -14.06 22.86
CA ASP A 320 -9.43 -15.06 21.85
C ASP A 320 -10.34 -15.13 20.61
N SER A 321 -11.30 -14.21 20.44
CA SER A 321 -12.23 -14.24 19.30
C SER A 321 -11.63 -13.80 17.96
N ASN A 322 -10.41 -13.23 17.94
CA ASN A 322 -9.66 -12.85 16.73
C ASN A 322 -10.54 -12.25 15.62
N ILE A 323 -11.18 -11.12 15.93
CA ILE A 323 -12.06 -10.39 15.02
C ILE A 323 -11.22 -9.50 14.10
N THR A 324 -11.43 -9.57 12.80
CA THR A 324 -10.62 -8.85 11.83
C THR A 324 -11.44 -8.03 10.83
N LEU A 325 -10.78 -7.05 10.23
CA LEU A 325 -11.30 -6.16 9.20
C LEU A 325 -10.19 -5.86 8.19
N GLN A 326 -10.46 -6.00 6.90
CA GLN A 326 -9.49 -5.74 5.85
C GLN A 326 -10.15 -4.94 4.72
N PHE A 327 -9.53 -3.81 4.36
CA PHE A 327 -9.88 -3.04 3.18
C PHE A 327 -8.94 -3.45 2.04
N GLY A 328 -9.49 -3.98 0.95
CA GLY A 328 -8.75 -4.28 -0.25
C GLY A 328 -8.72 -3.07 -1.19
N ASP A 329 -7.67 -2.95 -2.01
CA ASP A 329 -7.56 -1.89 -3.02
C ASP A 329 -8.62 -2.01 -4.12
N ASN A 330 -9.46 -3.05 -4.08
CA ASN A 330 -10.59 -3.31 -4.98
C ASN A 330 -11.95 -2.77 -4.50
N GLY A 331 -11.96 -1.91 -3.48
CA GLY A 331 -13.21 -1.41 -2.92
C GLY A 331 -14.00 -2.53 -2.23
N ARG A 332 -13.34 -3.63 -1.83
CA ARG A 332 -13.94 -4.69 -1.04
C ARG A 332 -13.46 -4.62 0.39
N VAL A 333 -14.38 -4.91 1.30
CA VAL A 333 -14.09 -5.08 2.71
C VAL A 333 -14.36 -6.53 3.09
N SER A 334 -13.50 -7.12 3.90
CA SER A 334 -13.68 -8.50 4.38
C SER A 334 -13.12 -8.68 5.77
N GLY A 335 -13.51 -9.74 6.47
CA GLY A 335 -12.93 -10.05 7.76
C GLY A 335 -13.56 -11.27 8.42
N SER A 336 -13.25 -11.42 9.71
CA SER A 336 -13.78 -12.46 10.60
C SER A 336 -14.49 -11.81 11.78
N THR A 337 -15.67 -12.30 12.15
CA THR A 337 -16.34 -11.93 13.42
C THR A 337 -15.91 -12.81 14.60
N GLY A 338 -14.97 -13.73 14.37
CA GLY A 338 -14.57 -14.81 15.27
C GLY A 338 -15.42 -16.07 15.13
N CYS A 339 -16.67 -15.94 14.68
CA CYS A 339 -17.51 -17.06 14.27
C CYS A 339 -17.52 -17.21 12.75
N ASN A 340 -18.09 -16.23 12.04
CA ASN A 340 -18.21 -16.26 10.59
C ASN A 340 -17.23 -15.33 9.90
N ARG A 341 -16.97 -15.63 8.62
CA ARG A 341 -16.31 -14.69 7.73
C ARG A 341 -17.36 -13.80 7.09
N TYR A 342 -17.01 -12.55 6.84
CA TYR A 342 -17.86 -11.59 6.16
C TYR A 342 -17.12 -10.92 5.00
N MET A 343 -17.91 -10.44 4.04
CA MET A 343 -17.44 -9.63 2.93
C MET A 343 -18.49 -8.59 2.54
N GLY A 344 -18.03 -7.49 1.96
CA GLY A 344 -18.87 -6.43 1.40
C GLY A 344 -18.06 -5.54 0.46
N SER A 345 -18.67 -4.44 0.05
CA SER A 345 -17.98 -3.35 -0.65
C SER A 345 -17.75 -2.17 0.29
N PHE A 346 -16.79 -1.33 -0.05
CA PHE A 346 -16.66 0.00 0.52
C PHE A 346 -16.42 1.02 -0.58
N ASP A 347 -16.82 2.25 -0.31
CA ASP A 347 -16.58 3.41 -1.16
C ASP A 347 -16.05 4.54 -0.28
N LEU A 348 -14.95 5.15 -0.71
CA LEU A 348 -14.34 6.28 -0.03
C LEU A 348 -14.35 7.47 -0.98
N THR A 349 -15.13 8.48 -0.63
CA THR A 349 -15.26 9.71 -1.40
C THR A 349 -14.77 10.89 -0.57
N GLY A 350 -14.77 12.09 -1.16
CA GLY A 350 -14.52 13.32 -0.40
C GLY A 350 -15.57 13.58 0.70
N GLU A 351 -16.73 12.91 0.65
CA GLU A 351 -17.81 13.09 1.64
C GLU A 351 -17.70 12.12 2.83
N GLY A 352 -16.98 11.01 2.70
CA GLY A 352 -16.91 10.01 3.76
C GLY A 352 -16.57 8.60 3.29
N LEU A 353 -16.59 7.67 4.24
CA LEU A 353 -16.44 6.24 4.04
C LEU A 353 -17.81 5.57 4.17
N ASN A 354 -18.28 4.92 3.11
CA ASN A 354 -19.51 4.13 3.14
C ASN A 354 -19.19 2.65 2.98
N LEU A 355 -19.76 1.83 3.85
CA LEU A 355 -19.71 0.38 3.74
C LEU A 355 -21.03 -0.13 3.15
N GLY A 356 -20.93 -1.02 2.15
CA GLY A 356 -22.07 -1.71 1.56
C GLY A 356 -22.64 -2.76 2.50
N LYS A 357 -23.70 -3.46 2.06
CA LYS A 357 -24.25 -4.58 2.84
C LYS A 357 -23.21 -5.68 3.02
N MET A 358 -23.11 -6.19 4.25
CA MET A 358 -22.21 -7.30 4.56
C MET A 358 -22.92 -8.63 4.32
N ALA A 359 -22.27 -9.52 3.58
CA ALA A 359 -22.64 -10.92 3.44
C ALA A 359 -21.71 -11.77 4.30
N GLY A 360 -22.27 -12.69 5.09
CA GLY A 360 -21.52 -13.58 5.97
C GLY A 360 -21.83 -15.06 5.73
N THR A 361 -20.94 -15.93 6.20
CA THR A 361 -21.25 -17.37 6.33
C THR A 361 -22.24 -17.59 7.49
N MET A 362 -22.86 -18.78 7.56
CA MET A 362 -23.87 -19.11 8.59
C MET A 362 -23.44 -20.34 9.41
N MET A 363 -22.26 -20.28 10.03
CA MET A 363 -21.83 -21.29 11.01
C MET A 363 -22.50 -21.01 12.36
N ALA A 364 -22.90 -22.08 13.05
CA ALA A 364 -23.43 -21.99 14.40
C ALA A 364 -22.27 -21.96 15.40
N CYS A 365 -22.20 -20.90 16.20
CA CYS A 365 -21.23 -20.74 17.28
C CYS A 365 -21.96 -20.49 18.61
N PRO A 366 -21.25 -20.53 19.75
CA PRO A 366 -21.81 -20.09 21.04
C PRO A 366 -22.51 -18.72 20.96
N ASP A 367 -23.61 -18.56 21.70
CA ASP A 367 -24.48 -17.37 21.64
C ASP A 367 -23.73 -16.04 21.86
N ALA A 368 -22.68 -16.06 22.68
CA ALA A 368 -21.84 -14.89 22.93
C ALA A 368 -21.13 -14.41 21.64
N LEU A 369 -20.57 -15.33 20.85
CA LEU A 369 -19.93 -15.03 19.57
C LEU A 369 -20.95 -14.58 18.53
N MET A 370 -22.13 -15.21 18.48
CA MET A 370 -23.21 -14.79 17.58
C MET A 370 -23.73 -13.38 17.91
N THR A 371 -23.78 -13.03 19.21
CA THR A 371 -24.18 -11.69 19.66
C THR A 371 -23.12 -10.63 19.34
N GLN A 372 -21.84 -11.01 19.42
CA GLN A 372 -20.73 -10.16 18.98
C GLN A 372 -20.74 -9.95 17.47
N GLU A 373 -20.94 -11.02 16.69
CA GLU A 373 -21.04 -10.96 15.23
C GLU A 373 -22.12 -9.97 14.78
N ARG A 374 -23.33 -10.07 15.34
CA ARG A 374 -24.41 -9.13 15.01
C ARG A 374 -24.02 -7.68 15.30
N ARG A 375 -23.38 -7.41 16.45
CA ARG A 375 -22.89 -6.07 16.79
C ARG A 375 -21.84 -5.55 15.81
N VAL A 376 -20.92 -6.40 15.36
CA VAL A 376 -19.91 -6.03 14.35
C VAL A 376 -20.61 -5.64 13.05
N LEU A 377 -21.51 -6.48 12.53
CA LEU A 377 -22.18 -6.23 11.25
C LEU A 377 -23.08 -4.98 11.31
N GLU A 378 -23.83 -4.80 12.41
CA GLU A 378 -24.66 -3.60 12.64
C GLU A 378 -23.81 -2.31 12.75
N ALA A 379 -22.62 -2.39 13.35
CA ALA A 379 -21.68 -1.27 13.43
C ALA A 379 -21.15 -0.91 12.03
N LEU A 380 -20.73 -1.90 11.24
CA LEU A 380 -20.20 -1.68 9.89
C LEU A 380 -21.24 -1.00 8.97
N GLU A 381 -22.51 -1.40 9.04
CA GLU A 381 -23.58 -0.79 8.22
C GLU A 381 -23.84 0.70 8.53
N GLN A 382 -23.44 1.16 9.72
CA GLN A 382 -23.65 2.53 10.17
C GLN A 382 -22.44 3.45 9.92
N VAL A 383 -21.32 2.92 9.43
CA VAL A 383 -20.10 3.68 9.18
C VAL A 383 -20.34 4.75 8.11
N ARG A 384 -19.87 5.97 8.42
CA ARG A 384 -19.93 7.13 7.53
C ARG A 384 -18.56 7.78 7.31
N ARG A 385 -17.64 7.61 8.25
CA ARG A 385 -16.28 8.15 8.18
C ARG A 385 -15.32 7.30 8.99
N PHE A 386 -14.04 7.50 8.76
CA PHE A 386 -12.98 6.89 9.56
C PHE A 386 -12.08 7.95 10.14
N ASN A 387 -11.34 7.55 11.17
CA ASN A 387 -10.41 8.40 11.86
C ASN A 387 -9.30 7.57 12.51
N PHE A 388 -8.24 8.22 12.99
CA PHE A 388 -7.27 7.68 13.91
C PHE A 388 -7.30 8.45 15.23
N ASN A 389 -7.25 7.72 16.34
CA ASN A 389 -7.10 8.31 17.67
C ASN A 389 -5.63 8.65 17.98
N GLU A 390 -5.38 9.24 19.15
CA GLU A 390 -4.03 9.65 19.59
C GLU A 390 -3.03 8.49 19.67
N ASN A 391 -3.53 7.27 19.84
CA ASN A 391 -2.71 6.05 19.92
C ASN A 391 -2.54 5.36 18.56
N GLY A 392 -2.97 6.00 17.45
CA GLY A 392 -2.87 5.47 16.10
C GLY A 392 -3.84 4.33 15.77
N ALA A 393 -4.87 4.08 16.60
CA ALA A 393 -5.89 3.09 16.28
C ALA A 393 -6.89 3.68 15.28
N LEU A 394 -7.27 2.88 14.29
CA LEU A 394 -8.37 3.16 13.38
C LEU A 394 -9.67 3.20 14.18
N VAL A 395 -10.46 4.23 13.96
CA VAL A 395 -11.79 4.43 14.53
C VAL A 395 -12.77 4.61 13.39
N LEU A 396 -13.74 3.69 13.26
CA LEU A 396 -14.86 3.86 12.35
C LEU A 396 -15.98 4.56 13.09
N ILE A 397 -16.55 5.58 12.45
CA ILE A 397 -17.50 6.51 13.07
C ILE A 397 -18.75 6.58 12.21
N GLY A 398 -19.89 6.68 12.85
CA GLY A 398 -21.15 6.91 12.17
C GLY A 398 -22.35 6.78 13.09
N GLY A 399 -23.47 6.32 12.53
CA GLY A 399 -24.77 6.34 13.20
C GLY A 399 -25.34 7.75 13.38
N PRO A 400 -26.55 7.89 13.95
CA PRO A 400 -27.25 9.17 14.07
C PRO A 400 -26.52 10.22 14.93
N GLU A 401 -25.69 9.75 15.86
CA GLU A 401 -24.96 10.60 16.81
C GLU A 401 -23.49 10.82 16.39
N ASP A 402 -23.08 10.31 15.23
CA ASP A 402 -21.71 10.41 14.70
C ASP A 402 -20.63 10.00 15.72
N LYS A 403 -20.85 8.84 16.36
CA LYS A 403 -20.01 8.31 17.45
C LYS A 403 -19.09 7.19 16.97
N PRO A 404 -17.99 6.91 17.70
CA PRO A 404 -17.18 5.71 17.46
C PRO A 404 -18.04 4.45 17.51
N LEU A 405 -18.01 3.69 16.41
CA LEU A 405 -18.72 2.41 16.27
C LEU A 405 -17.78 1.23 16.42
N LEU A 406 -16.52 1.40 16.03
CA LEU A 406 -15.51 0.35 16.02
C LEU A 406 -14.11 0.94 16.17
N THR A 407 -13.25 0.28 16.95
CA THR A 407 -11.82 0.60 17.03
C THR A 407 -10.99 -0.62 16.62
N ALA A 408 -9.96 -0.41 15.81
CA ALA A 408 -9.07 -1.45 15.34
C ALA A 408 -7.61 -0.99 15.22
N ARG A 409 -6.66 -1.94 15.25
CA ARG A 409 -5.23 -1.69 15.07
C ARG A 409 -4.60 -2.66 14.08
N ARG A 410 -3.47 -2.26 13.50
CA ARG A 410 -2.62 -3.21 12.80
C ARG A 410 -1.87 -4.06 13.84
N PRO A 411 -1.82 -5.39 13.66
CA PRO A 411 -1.14 -6.30 14.57
C PRO A 411 0.38 -6.10 14.59
#